data_AF-A0A5B0QEB9-F1
#
_entry.id   AF-A0A5B0QEB9-F1
#
_cell.length_a   1.000
_cell.length_b   1.000
_cell.length_c   1.000
_cell.angle_alpha   90.00
_cell.angle_beta   90.00
_cell.angle_gamma   90.00
#
_symmetry.space_group_name_H-M   'P 1'
#
loop_
_entity.id
_entity.type
_entity.pdbx_description
1 polymer ?
#
loop_
_entity_poly.entity_id
_entity_poly.type
_entity_poly.pdbx_seq_one_letter_code
_entity_poly.pdbx_strand_id
1 'polypeptide(L)'
;MFTSRSEFRVALRVDNADLRLTEKARRCGVIDDRRWNILQDTESKIDRLILALQSISLPQQTWARHGIKVREDAVQKTAFDVLRVQGVKMELLKPIIPEIDAIEEEIWRRVEVEGSVVLTWLIIQKIVHQSTIKLI
;
A
#
# COMPACT_ATOMS: atom_id res chain seq x y z
N MET A 1 0.18 20.45 -20.72
CA MET A 1 -1.04 20.36 -19.91
C MET A 1 -0.74 20.92 -18.52
N PHE A 2 -0.74 22.26 -18.35
CA PHE A 2 -0.28 22.90 -17.09
C PHE A 2 -1.31 23.83 -16.44
N THR A 3 -2.46 24.06 -17.07
CA THR A 3 -3.53 24.94 -16.55
C THR A 3 -4.71 24.20 -15.93
N SER A 4 -4.80 22.87 -16.09
CA SER A 4 -5.86 22.07 -15.48
C SER A 4 -5.51 21.68 -14.04
N ARG A 5 -6.27 22.21 -13.08
CA ARG A 5 -6.30 21.67 -11.71
C ARG A 5 -7.22 20.46 -11.69
N SER A 6 -6.68 19.29 -11.39
CA SER A 6 -7.48 18.10 -11.06
C SER A 6 -7.62 18.03 -9.54
N GLU A 7 -8.85 17.97 -9.02
CA GLU A 7 -9.09 17.64 -7.61
C GLU A 7 -8.55 16.24 -7.22
N PHE A 8 -8.23 15.40 -8.21
CA PHE A 8 -7.73 14.02 -8.03
C PHE A 8 -6.21 13.89 -8.09
N ARG A 9 -5.45 15.00 -7.96
CA ARG A 9 -3.97 15.00 -8.09
C ARG A 9 -3.28 13.93 -7.23
N VAL A 10 -3.80 13.67 -6.03
CA VAL A 10 -3.22 12.70 -5.10
C VAL A 10 -3.41 11.26 -5.58
N ALA A 11 -4.50 10.97 -6.29
CA ALA A 11 -4.82 9.65 -6.84
C ALA A 11 -4.22 9.44 -8.25
N LEU A 12 -4.04 10.52 -9.02
CA LEU A 12 -3.57 10.49 -10.42
C LEU A 12 -2.07 10.77 -10.56
N ARG A 13 -1.25 10.22 -9.67
CA ARG A 13 0.19 10.46 -9.73
C ARG A 13 0.88 9.59 -10.78
N VAL A 14 2.07 10.00 -11.18
CA VAL A 14 2.86 9.28 -12.20
C VAL A 14 3.35 7.93 -11.66
N ASP A 15 3.68 7.87 -10.38
CA ASP A 15 4.20 6.70 -9.67
C ASP A 15 3.22 5.53 -9.54
N ASN A 16 1.91 5.78 -9.62
CA ASN A 16 0.88 4.74 -9.58
C ASN A 16 0.11 4.56 -10.90
N ALA A 17 0.64 5.13 -11.99
CA ALA A 17 0.00 5.06 -13.31
C ALA A 17 -0.03 3.62 -13.85
N ASP A 18 0.97 2.82 -13.51
CA ASP A 18 1.05 1.40 -13.83
C ASP A 18 -0.10 0.61 -13.19
N LEU A 19 -0.34 0.76 -11.89
CA LEU A 19 -1.44 0.11 -11.17
C LEU A 19 -2.81 0.49 -11.73
N ARG A 20 -2.96 1.73 -12.23
CA ARG A 20 -4.24 2.23 -12.75
C ARG A 20 -4.53 1.87 -14.21
N LEU A 21 -3.50 1.81 -15.05
CA LEU A 21 -3.65 1.76 -16.51
C LEU A 21 -3.19 0.45 -17.13
N THR A 22 -2.24 -0.26 -16.53
CA THR A 22 -1.63 -1.46 -17.14
C THR A 22 -2.65 -2.58 -17.32
N GLU A 23 -3.54 -2.80 -16.35
CA GLU A 23 -4.61 -3.79 -16.47
C GLU A 23 -5.58 -3.45 -17.62
N LYS A 24 -5.96 -2.17 -17.76
CA LYS A 24 -6.83 -1.71 -18.84
C LYS A 24 -6.15 -1.90 -20.19
N ALA A 25 -4.88 -1.54 -20.29
CA ALA A 25 -4.09 -1.70 -21.51
C ALA A 25 -3.90 -3.18 -21.88
N ARG A 26 -3.79 -4.09 -20.88
CA ARG A 26 -3.76 -5.54 -21.10
C ARG A 26 -5.06 -6.05 -21.69
N ARG A 27 -6.21 -5.63 -21.14
CA ARG A 27 -7.54 -5.97 -21.67
C ARG A 27 -7.74 -5.48 -23.11
N CYS A 28 -7.12 -4.36 -23.47
CA CYS A 28 -7.11 -3.83 -24.83
C CYS A 28 -6.06 -4.48 -25.75
N GLY A 29 -5.21 -5.39 -25.25
CA GLY A 29 -4.16 -6.05 -26.04
C GLY A 29 -2.97 -5.15 -26.43
N VAL A 30 -2.79 -4.02 -25.76
CA VAL A 30 -1.78 -3.00 -26.11
C VAL A 30 -0.42 -3.24 -25.45
N ILE A 31 -0.36 -4.10 -24.42
CA ILE A 31 0.88 -4.39 -23.69
C ILE A 31 1.29 -5.86 -23.80
N ASP A 32 2.60 -6.07 -23.72
CA ASP A 32 3.24 -7.38 -23.74
C ASP A 32 3.16 -8.09 -22.39
N ASP A 33 3.44 -9.39 -22.41
CA ASP A 33 3.44 -10.23 -21.20
C ASP A 33 4.53 -9.80 -20.22
N ARG A 34 5.63 -9.22 -20.70
CA ARG A 34 6.70 -8.70 -19.85
C ARG A 34 6.19 -7.58 -18.95
N ARG A 35 5.52 -6.56 -19.50
CA ARG A 35 4.96 -5.45 -18.71
C ARG A 35 3.91 -5.95 -17.73
N TRP A 36 3.10 -6.91 -18.15
CA TRP A 36 2.11 -7.56 -17.29
C TRP A 36 2.74 -8.29 -16.12
N ASN A 37 3.77 -9.11 -16.36
CA ASN A 37 4.46 -9.86 -15.30
C ASN A 37 5.13 -8.93 -14.28
N ILE A 38 5.70 -7.80 -14.72
CA ILE A 38 6.27 -6.79 -13.82
C ILE A 38 5.19 -6.21 -12.89
N LEU A 39 4.00 -5.91 -13.43
CA LEU A 39 2.88 -5.43 -12.62
C LEU A 39 2.47 -6.49 -11.59
N GLN A 40 2.29 -7.74 -12.01
CA GLN A 40 1.88 -8.83 -11.11
C GLN A 40 2.90 -9.09 -9.99
N ASP A 41 4.20 -9.07 -10.30
CA ASP A 41 5.26 -9.20 -9.30
C ASP A 41 5.24 -8.04 -8.30
N THR A 42 5.11 -6.81 -8.80
CA THR A 42 4.99 -5.59 -7.98
C THR A 42 3.77 -5.68 -7.04
N GLU A 43 2.62 -6.07 -7.56
CA GLU A 43 1.40 -6.25 -6.76
C GLU A 43 1.57 -7.34 -5.70
N SER A 44 2.18 -8.47 -6.05
CA SER A 44 2.44 -9.55 -5.08
C SER A 44 3.36 -9.08 -3.93
N LYS A 45 4.39 -8.28 -4.24
CA LYS A 45 5.28 -7.69 -3.23
C LYS A 45 4.55 -6.71 -2.32
N ILE A 46 3.68 -5.86 -2.88
CA ILE A 46 2.83 -4.94 -2.11
C ILE A 46 1.90 -5.73 -1.17
N ASP A 47 1.23 -6.75 -1.69
CA ASP A 47 0.30 -7.58 -0.91
C ASP A 47 1.01 -8.29 0.24
N ARG A 48 2.20 -8.86 0.00
CA ARG A 48 3.03 -9.47 1.06
C ARG A 48 3.42 -8.46 2.13
N LEU A 49 3.80 -7.25 1.73
CA LEU A 49 4.17 -6.19 2.67
C LEU A 49 2.98 -5.79 3.55
N ILE A 50 1.80 -5.62 2.96
CA ILE A 50 0.58 -5.27 3.69
C ILE A 50 0.23 -6.37 4.70
N LEU A 51 0.31 -7.64 4.29
CA LEU A 51 0.08 -8.77 5.19
C LEU A 51 1.08 -8.80 6.35
N ALA A 52 2.37 -8.56 6.09
CA ALA A 52 3.38 -8.47 7.14
C ALA A 52 3.06 -7.33 8.13
N LEU A 53 2.71 -6.15 7.62
CA LEU A 53 2.32 -4.99 8.42
C LEU A 53 1.05 -5.23 9.26
N GLN A 54 0.09 -6.00 8.74
CA GLN A 54 -1.14 -6.34 9.45
C GLN A 54 -0.96 -7.46 10.47
N SER A 55 0.02 -8.36 10.23
CA SER A 55 0.29 -9.49 11.12
C SER A 55 0.80 -9.06 12.50
N ILE A 56 1.45 -7.89 12.58
CA ILE A 56 2.00 -7.35 13.82
C ILE A 56 1.04 -6.32 14.39
N SER A 57 0.33 -6.74 15.44
CA SER A 57 -0.57 -5.92 16.23
C SER A 57 -0.01 -5.79 17.63
N LEU A 58 0.31 -4.55 18.04
CA LEU A 58 0.96 -4.28 19.32
C LEU A 58 0.20 -3.24 20.14
N PRO A 59 0.37 -3.25 21.47
CA PRO A 59 -0.23 -2.25 22.33
C PRO A 59 0.44 -0.91 22.10
N GLN A 60 -0.28 0.18 22.33
CA GLN A 60 0.29 1.53 22.22
C GLN A 60 1.55 1.73 23.06
N GLN A 61 1.62 1.16 24.27
CA GLN A 61 2.80 1.29 25.11
C GLN A 61 4.05 0.74 24.42
N THR A 62 3.92 -0.34 23.66
CA THR A 62 5.01 -0.91 22.87
C THR A 62 5.38 0.02 21.72
N TRP A 63 4.40 0.54 20.96
CA TRP A 63 4.64 1.53 19.92
C TRP A 63 5.32 2.81 20.43
N ALA A 64 4.91 3.30 21.61
CA ALA A 64 5.49 4.47 22.25
C ALA A 64 6.95 4.26 22.66
N ARG A 65 7.35 3.04 23.05
CA ARG A 65 8.76 2.69 23.30
C ARG A 65 9.61 2.77 22.03
N HIS A 66 9.01 2.54 20.87
CA HIS A 66 9.66 2.73 19.57
C HIS A 66 9.55 4.17 19.03
N GLY A 67 9.14 5.13 19.88
CA GLY A 67 9.02 6.54 19.50
C GLY A 67 7.77 6.86 18.68
N ILE A 68 6.84 5.91 18.53
CA ILE A 68 5.63 6.10 17.74
C ILE A 68 4.46 6.43 18.65
N LYS A 69 4.02 7.70 18.59
CA LYS A 69 2.88 8.19 19.36
C LYS A 69 1.58 7.87 18.64
N VAL A 70 0.93 6.80 19.09
CA VAL A 70 -0.40 6.40 18.63
C VAL A 70 -1.45 6.95 19.60
N ARG A 71 -2.65 7.26 19.10
CA ARG A 71 -3.78 7.68 19.93
C ARG A 71 -4.11 6.64 21.00
N GLU A 72 -4.35 7.12 22.21
CA GLU A 72 -4.80 6.37 23.40
C GLU A 72 -6.20 5.81 23.25
N ASP A 73 -6.27 4.71 22.51
CA ASP A 73 -7.45 3.88 22.35
C ASP A 73 -7.18 2.49 22.96
N ALA A 74 -8.22 1.82 23.47
CA ALA A 74 -8.10 0.48 24.08
C ALA A 74 -7.82 -0.66 23.07
N VAL A 75 -7.68 -0.33 21.78
CA VAL A 75 -7.54 -1.30 20.68
C VAL A 75 -6.06 -1.39 20.26
N GLN A 76 -5.57 -2.62 20.12
CA GLN A 76 -4.25 -2.91 19.56
C GLN A 76 -4.16 -2.36 18.13
N LYS A 77 -3.06 -1.70 17.77
CA LYS A 77 -2.90 -1.11 16.43
C LYS A 77 -1.90 -1.95 15.64
N THR A 78 -2.27 -2.27 14.40
CA THR A 78 -1.34 -2.94 13.49
C THR A 78 -0.27 -1.97 13.02
N ALA A 79 0.88 -2.50 12.56
CA ALA A 79 1.90 -1.65 11.97
C ALA A 79 1.37 -0.86 10.76
N PHE A 80 0.42 -1.44 10.01
CA PHE A 80 -0.28 -0.76 8.91
C PHE A 80 -1.12 0.43 9.39
N ASP A 81 -1.82 0.30 10.52
CA ASP A 81 -2.60 1.42 11.10
C ASP A 81 -1.68 2.53 11.59
N VAL A 82 -0.53 2.15 12.14
CA VAL A 82 0.46 3.06 12.68
C VAL A 82 1.17 3.86 11.58
N LEU A 83 1.38 3.29 10.38
CA LEU A 83 1.89 4.02 9.20
C LEU A 83 1.01 5.18 8.76
N ARG A 84 -0.28 5.19 9.14
CA ARG A 84 -1.20 6.29 8.81
C ARG A 84 -1.02 7.50 9.74
N VAL A 85 -0.30 7.34 10.84
CA VAL A 85 0.00 8.42 11.78
C VAL A 85 1.07 9.33 11.18
N GLN A 86 0.86 10.64 11.24
CA GLN A 86 1.81 11.60 10.68
C GLN A 86 3.20 11.44 11.31
N GLY A 87 4.23 11.41 10.44
CA GLY A 87 5.64 11.34 10.85
C GLY A 87 6.15 9.93 11.11
N VAL A 88 5.31 8.89 11.02
CA VAL A 88 5.77 7.50 11.05
C VAL A 88 6.29 7.12 9.67
N LYS A 89 7.55 6.68 9.62
CA LYS A 89 8.20 6.18 8.40
C LYS A 89 8.41 4.67 8.49
N MET A 90 8.52 4.03 7.33
CA MET A 90 8.81 2.60 7.24
C MET A 90 10.12 2.21 7.94
N GLU A 91 11.10 3.12 7.94
CA GLU A 91 12.40 2.97 8.63
C GLU A 91 12.25 2.64 10.13
N LEU A 92 11.24 3.20 10.80
CA LEU A 92 10.98 2.93 12.22
C LEU A 92 10.39 1.54 12.47
N LEU A 93 9.80 0.93 11.44
CA LEU A 93 9.17 -0.39 11.52
C LEU A 93 10.12 -1.53 11.17
N LYS A 94 11.20 -1.25 10.43
CA LYS A 94 12.26 -2.24 10.11
C LYS A 94 12.72 -3.08 11.31
N PRO A 95 13.06 -2.51 12.49
CA PRO A 95 13.50 -3.32 13.62
C PRO A 95 12.40 -4.19 14.24
N ILE A 96 11.13 -3.90 13.95
CA ILE A 96 9.97 -4.62 14.48
C ILE A 96 9.52 -5.71 13.49
N ILE A 97 9.71 -5.47 12.19
CA ILE A 97 9.22 -6.29 11.09
C ILE A 97 10.40 -6.58 10.14
N PRO A 98 11.22 -7.59 10.44
CA PRO A 98 12.38 -7.92 9.61
C PRO A 98 11.98 -8.33 8.18
N GLU A 99 10.74 -8.78 7.98
CA GLU A 99 10.17 -9.09 6.66
C GLU A 99 10.13 -7.88 5.73
N ILE A 100 10.15 -6.66 6.28
CA ILE A 100 10.28 -5.44 5.50
C ILE A 100 11.59 -5.55 4.71
N ASP A 101 12.72 -5.84 5.34
CA ASP A 101 14.07 -5.78 4.73
C ASP A 101 14.26 -6.75 3.55
N ALA A 102 13.44 -7.81 3.47
CA ALA A 102 13.44 -8.74 2.35
C ALA A 102 12.72 -8.21 1.09
N ILE A 103 11.98 -7.11 1.20
CA ILE A 103 11.21 -6.50 0.12
C ILE A 103 11.99 -5.30 -0.44
N GLU A 104 11.81 -4.97 -1.72
CA GLU A 104 12.55 -3.85 -2.34
C GLU A 104 12.11 -2.48 -1.79
N GLU A 105 13.07 -1.57 -1.60
CA GLU A 105 12.82 -0.22 -1.05
C GLU A 105 11.79 0.58 -1.87
N GLU A 106 11.76 0.37 -3.20
CA GLU A 106 10.77 1.01 -4.08
C GLU A 106 9.33 0.65 -3.66
N ILE A 107 9.10 -0.60 -3.25
CA ILE A 107 7.78 -1.09 -2.84
C ILE A 107 7.36 -0.44 -1.52
N TRP A 108 8.29 -0.32 -0.57
CA TRP A 108 7.98 0.35 0.70
C TRP A 108 7.64 1.81 0.50
N ARG A 109 8.41 2.52 -0.34
CA ARG A 109 8.14 3.92 -0.66
C ARG A 109 6.77 4.09 -1.32
N ARG A 110 6.40 3.20 -2.24
CA ARG A 110 5.06 3.17 -2.83
C ARG A 110 3.99 3.00 -1.75
N VAL A 111 4.16 2.03 -0.85
CA VAL A 111 3.20 1.79 0.25
C VAL A 111 3.14 2.94 1.26
N GLU A 112 4.25 3.61 1.55
CA GLU A 112 4.30 4.78 2.43
C GLU A 112 3.54 5.98 1.81
N VAL A 113 3.76 6.24 0.52
CA VAL A 113 3.09 7.31 -0.22
C VAL A 113 1.60 7.03 -0.42
N GLU A 114 1.25 5.78 -0.71
CA GLU A 114 -0.14 5.39 -0.95
C GLU A 114 -0.92 5.07 0.35
N GLY A 115 -0.25 4.66 1.42
CA GLY A 115 -0.84 4.37 2.74
C GLY A 115 -1.50 5.59 3.38
N SER A 116 -1.10 6.79 2.96
CA SER A 116 -1.71 8.05 3.40
C SER A 116 -3.08 8.32 2.77
N VAL A 117 -3.38 7.87 1.54
CA VAL A 117 -4.62 8.29 0.83
C VAL A 117 -5.22 7.23 -0.13
N VAL A 118 -4.45 6.30 -0.70
CA VAL A 118 -4.85 5.53 -1.90
C VAL A 118 -4.99 4.02 -1.65
N LEU A 119 -4.21 3.42 -0.74
CA LEU A 119 -4.27 1.97 -0.50
C LEU A 119 -5.61 1.48 0.03
N THR A 120 -6.30 2.27 0.85
CA THR A 120 -7.67 1.93 1.30
C THR A 120 -8.60 1.73 0.11
N TRP A 121 -8.44 2.52 -0.97
CA TRP A 121 -9.30 2.43 -2.15
C TRP A 121 -8.94 1.25 -3.05
N LEU A 122 -7.64 0.96 -3.25
CA LEU A 122 -7.16 -0.21 -4.02
C LEU A 122 -7.52 -1.54 -3.34
N ILE A 123 -7.36 -1.62 -2.02
CA ILE A 123 -7.75 -2.79 -1.22
C ILE A 123 -9.28 -3.00 -1.30
N ILE A 124 -10.08 -1.93 -1.16
CA ILE A 124 -11.55 -2.03 -1.29
C ILE A 124 -11.95 -2.44 -2.72
N GLN A 125 -11.35 -1.86 -3.76
CA GLN A 125 -11.63 -2.24 -5.15
C GLN A 125 -11.27 -3.71 -5.42
N LYS A 126 -10.12 -4.20 -4.96
CA LYS A 126 -9.72 -5.61 -5.13
C LYS A 126 -10.59 -6.57 -4.33
N ILE A 127 -10.94 -6.25 -3.07
CA ILE A 127 -11.87 -7.07 -2.27
C ILE A 127 -13.25 -7.13 -2.93
N VAL A 128 -13.76 -6.00 -3.43
CA VAL A 128 -15.04 -5.95 -4.15
C VAL A 128 -14.97 -6.72 -5.47
N HIS A 129 -13.89 -6.58 -6.25
CA HIS A 129 -13.75 -7.28 -7.54
C HIS A 129 -13.57 -8.80 -7.37
N GLN A 130 -12.79 -9.25 -6.38
CA GLN A 130 -12.62 -10.67 -6.07
C GLN A 130 -13.90 -11.32 -5.49
N SER A 131 -14.71 -10.57 -4.74
CA SER A 131 -16.00 -11.07 -4.22
C SER A 131 -17.07 -11.15 -5.32
N THR A 132 -16.97 -10.34 -6.37
CA THR A 132 -17.92 -10.33 -7.50
C THR A 132 -17.68 -11.49 -8.47
N ILE A 133 -16.45 -12.01 -8.56
CA ILE A 133 -16.09 -13.14 -9.46
C ILE A 133 -16.49 -14.51 -8.87
N LYS A 134 -16.80 -14.61 -7.56
CA LYS A 134 -17.24 -15.87 -6.92
C LYS A 134 -18.77 -16.04 -6.83
N LEU A 135 -19.56 -15.11 -7.39
CA LEU A 135 -21.03 -15.11 -7.28
C LEU A 135 -21.76 -15.27 -8.63
N ILE A 136 -21.06 -15.71 -9.68
CA ILE A 136 -21.63 -16.09 -10.98
C ILE A 136 -21.10 -17.48 -11.34
#